data_AF-A0A1Y2D756-F1
#
_entry.id   AF-A0A1Y2D756-F1
#
_cell.length_a   1.000
_cell.length_b   1.000
_cell.length_c   1.000
_cell.angle_alpha   90.00
_cell.angle_beta   90.00
_cell.angle_gamma   90.00
#
_symmetry.space_group_name_H-M   'P 1'
#
loop_
_entity.id
_entity.type
_entity.pdbx_description
1 polymer ?
#
loop_
_entity_poly.entity_id
_entity_poly.type
_entity_poly.pdbx_seq_one_letter_code
_entity_poly.pdbx_strand_id
1 'polypeptide(L)'
;MPAYNSMFNNDPNVPRLVGNFPLLPLRTKTRGPAYVLPFPSPPLPANESPDPDAESYDILDEVLSLFRANSFFRNFEIQGPADRLLIYGILFVSEVLGKIRPHHGVRDAQKEVLNTALDLNFAIPGDPGFPLNQVSHGLQYKSRGLGDVNGRGL
;
A
#
# COMPACT_ATOMS: atom_id res chain seq x y z
N MET A 1 5.25 -24.38 0.40
CA MET A 1 6.06 -23.16 0.54
C MET A 1 5.18 -22.08 1.15
N PRO A 2 5.69 -21.21 2.04
CA PRO A 2 4.94 -20.07 2.57
C PRO A 2 4.84 -18.94 1.54
N ALA A 3 3.98 -17.95 1.80
CA ALA A 3 3.93 -16.70 1.04
C ALA A 3 5.20 -15.87 1.25
N TYR A 4 5.49 -14.97 0.32
CA TYR A 4 6.68 -14.11 0.35
C TYR A 4 6.38 -12.80 1.09
N ASN A 5 7.12 -12.54 2.17
CA ASN A 5 7.09 -11.30 2.95
C ASN A 5 7.92 -10.19 2.30
N SER A 6 7.61 -8.95 2.66
CA SER A 6 8.30 -7.76 2.16
C SER A 6 9.72 -7.65 2.72
N MET A 7 10.70 -7.37 1.86
CA MET A 7 12.09 -7.10 2.28
C MET A 7 12.22 -5.79 3.07
N PHE A 8 11.29 -4.85 2.86
CA PHE A 8 11.25 -3.57 3.60
C PHE A 8 10.96 -3.74 5.10
N ASN A 9 10.59 -4.95 5.56
CA ASN A 9 10.54 -5.25 6.99
C ASN A 9 11.94 -5.26 7.63
N ASN A 10 13.00 -5.49 6.85
CA ASN A 10 14.38 -5.55 7.32
C ASN A 10 15.11 -4.19 7.20
N ASP A 11 14.45 -3.15 6.68
CA ASP A 11 15.05 -1.83 6.55
C ASP A 11 15.37 -1.28 7.96
N PRO A 12 16.62 -0.85 8.23
CA PRO A 12 16.97 -0.24 9.51
C PRO A 12 16.17 1.04 9.81
N ASN A 13 15.63 1.71 8.78
CA ASN A 13 14.79 2.88 8.94
C ASN A 13 13.34 2.46 9.19
N VAL A 14 12.91 2.54 10.46
CA VAL A 14 11.52 2.24 10.83
C VAL A 14 10.59 3.20 10.07
N PRO A 15 9.66 2.68 9.24
CA PRO A 15 8.78 3.54 8.46
C PRO A 15 7.85 4.32 9.37
N ARG A 16 7.55 5.56 9.00
CA ARG A 16 6.51 6.33 9.67
C ARG A 16 5.19 5.58 9.54
N LEU A 17 4.53 5.28 10.66
CA LEU A 17 3.23 4.61 10.63
C LEU A 17 2.10 5.64 10.64
N VAL A 18 1.09 5.39 9.80
CA VAL A 18 -0.21 6.09 9.84
C VAL A 18 -1.24 5.07 10.31
N GLY A 19 -1.59 5.13 11.60
CA GLY A 19 -2.29 4.04 12.27
C GLY A 19 -1.42 2.77 12.26
N ASN A 20 -1.90 1.74 11.56
CA ASN A 20 -1.23 0.45 11.44
C ASN A 20 -0.57 0.21 10.07
N PHE A 21 -0.60 1.19 9.17
CA PHE A 21 -0.01 1.11 7.83
C PHE A 21 1.32 1.87 7.76
N PRO A 22 2.36 1.30 7.13
CA PRO A 22 3.60 2.02 6.92
C PRO A 22 3.48 3.03 5.77
N LEU A 23 4.05 4.21 5.99
CA LEU A 23 4.26 5.21 4.96
C LEU A 23 5.69 5.06 4.43
N LEU A 24 5.87 4.11 3.50
CA LEU A 24 7.14 3.89 2.82
C LEU A 24 7.38 4.96 1.74
N PRO A 25 8.64 5.34 1.48
CA PRO A 25 8.99 6.16 0.32
C PRO A 25 8.54 5.54 -0.99
N LEU A 26 8.11 6.37 -1.95
CA LEU A 26 7.61 5.93 -3.25
C LEU A 26 8.26 6.71 -4.38
N ARG A 27 8.56 6.03 -5.49
CA ARG A 27 8.97 6.66 -6.74
C ARG A 27 7.72 7.06 -7.52
N THR A 28 7.20 8.26 -7.26
CA THR A 28 5.95 8.74 -7.88
C THR A 28 6.00 10.20 -8.30
N LYS A 29 5.22 10.53 -9.34
CA LYS A 29 4.93 11.92 -9.77
C LYS A 29 3.65 12.46 -9.14
N THR A 30 2.84 11.57 -8.55
CA THR A 30 1.57 11.93 -7.91
C THR A 30 1.85 12.56 -6.55
N ARG A 31 1.13 13.65 -6.25
CA ARG A 31 1.25 14.30 -4.94
C ARG A 31 0.70 13.38 -3.85
N GLY A 32 1.43 13.27 -2.75
CA GLY A 32 1.03 12.45 -1.61
C GLY A 32 1.88 12.71 -0.37
N PRO A 33 1.53 12.09 0.76
CA PRO A 33 2.25 12.26 2.03
C PRO A 33 3.57 11.47 2.11
N ALA A 34 3.81 10.54 1.18
CA ALA A 34 5.02 9.73 1.13
C ALA A 34 6.24 10.55 0.68
N TYR A 35 7.41 10.22 1.21
CA TYR A 35 8.68 10.76 0.71
C TYR A 35 8.90 10.27 -0.73
N VAL A 36 9.37 11.17 -1.61
CA VAL A 36 9.53 10.87 -3.04
C VAL A 36 10.95 10.39 -3.30
N LEU A 37 11.08 9.15 -3.78
CA LEU A 37 12.36 8.57 -4.18
C LEU A 37 12.84 9.11 -5.54
N PRO A 38 14.16 9.10 -5.81
CA PRO A 38 14.69 9.48 -7.12
C PRO A 38 14.21 8.53 -8.22
N PHE A 39 14.11 9.03 -9.45
CA PHE A 39 13.87 8.19 -10.62
C PHE A 39 15.18 7.56 -11.09
N PRO A 40 15.16 6.30 -11.59
CA PRO A 40 16.35 5.63 -12.08
C PRO A 40 16.98 6.43 -13.22
N SER A 41 18.31 6.49 -13.23
CA SER A 41 19.13 7.12 -14.27
C SER A 41 20.21 6.13 -14.69
N PRO A 42 20.16 5.58 -15.93
CA PRO A 42 19.25 5.91 -17.03
C PRO A 42 17.79 5.47 -16.78
N PRO A 43 16.81 6.08 -17.49
CA PRO A 43 15.41 5.68 -17.38
C PRO A 43 15.22 4.21 -17.80
N LEU A 44 14.50 3.45 -16.98
CA LEU A 44 14.14 2.07 -17.28
C LEU A 44 12.89 1.98 -18.17
N PRO A 45 12.75 0.93 -19.00
CA PRO A 45 11.50 0.60 -19.69
C PRO A 45 10.33 0.42 -18.72
N ALA A 46 9.11 0.70 -19.18
CA ALA A 46 7.91 0.64 -18.33
C ALA A 46 7.57 -0.77 -17.80
N ASN A 47 8.16 -1.81 -18.38
CA ASN A 47 7.98 -3.21 -18.01
C ASN A 47 9.13 -3.75 -17.13
N GLU A 48 10.05 -2.89 -16.70
CA GLU A 48 11.21 -3.26 -15.90
C GLU A 48 11.22 -2.53 -14.55
N SER A 49 11.68 -3.24 -13.53
CA SER A 49 11.86 -2.73 -12.17
C SER A 49 13.34 -2.39 -11.94
N PRO A 50 13.67 -1.40 -11.10
CA PRO A 50 15.03 -1.21 -10.61
C PRO A 50 15.54 -2.46 -9.88
N ASP A 51 16.87 -2.57 -9.74
CA ASP A 51 17.48 -3.55 -8.85
C ASP A 51 17.01 -3.32 -7.40
N PRO A 52 16.67 -4.37 -6.62
CA PRO A 52 16.28 -4.24 -5.21
C PRO A 52 17.25 -3.42 -4.35
N ASP A 53 18.54 -3.39 -4.69
CA ASP A 53 19.56 -2.62 -3.95
C ASP A 53 19.63 -1.14 -4.40
N ALA A 54 18.85 -0.72 -5.40
CA ALA A 54 18.87 0.64 -5.92
C ALA A 54 18.02 1.60 -5.06
N GLU A 55 18.49 2.85 -4.89
CA GLU A 55 17.77 3.91 -4.18
C GLU A 55 16.41 4.29 -4.79
N SER A 56 16.15 3.85 -6.02
CA SER A 56 14.89 4.09 -6.74
C SER A 56 13.91 2.92 -6.66
N TYR A 57 14.29 1.81 -6.01
CA TYR A 57 13.44 0.66 -5.78
C TYR A 57 12.44 0.96 -4.67
N ASP A 58 11.16 0.72 -4.93
CA ASP A 58 10.11 0.97 -3.96
C ASP A 58 9.21 -0.26 -3.71
N ILE A 59 8.34 -0.13 -2.71
CA ILE A 59 7.39 -1.19 -2.34
C ILE A 59 6.42 -1.56 -3.46
N LEU A 60 6.17 -0.68 -4.45
CA LEU A 60 5.29 -0.99 -5.57
C LEU A 60 5.99 -1.91 -6.58
N ASP A 61 7.30 -1.72 -6.79
CA ASP A 61 8.11 -2.66 -7.57
C ASP A 61 8.07 -4.07 -6.94
N GLU A 62 8.17 -4.15 -5.61
CA GLU A 62 8.06 -5.41 -4.87
C GLU A 62 6.65 -6.02 -4.99
N VAL A 63 5.59 -5.21 -4.86
CA VAL A 63 4.19 -5.67 -5.05
C VAL A 63 4.01 -6.32 -6.42
N LEU A 64 4.48 -5.68 -7.49
CA LEU A 64 4.33 -6.21 -8.85
C LEU A 64 5.15 -7.48 -9.07
N SER A 65 6.37 -7.54 -8.51
CA SER A 65 7.24 -8.72 -8.57
C SER A 65 6.63 -9.92 -7.84
N LEU A 66 6.14 -9.70 -6.61
CA LEU A 66 5.60 -10.75 -5.75
C LEU A 66 4.13 -11.08 -6.04
N PHE A 67 3.41 -10.25 -6.78
CA PHE A 67 1.99 -10.44 -7.09
C PHE A 67 1.69 -11.86 -7.57
N ARG A 68 2.35 -12.31 -8.65
CA ARG A 68 2.08 -13.62 -9.26
C ARG A 68 2.34 -14.77 -8.29
N ALA A 69 3.39 -14.68 -7.50
CA ALA A 69 3.75 -15.72 -6.54
C ALA A 69 2.75 -15.74 -5.37
N ASN A 70 2.41 -14.57 -4.83
CA ASN A 70 1.57 -14.42 -3.66
C ASN A 70 0.07 -14.65 -3.94
N SER A 71 -0.41 -14.45 -5.17
CA SER A 71 -1.81 -14.71 -5.52
C SER A 71 -2.24 -16.18 -5.39
N PHE A 72 -1.31 -17.14 -5.32
CA PHE A 72 -1.63 -18.57 -5.14
C PHE A 72 -1.82 -18.97 -3.67
N PHE A 73 -1.40 -18.14 -2.71
CA PHE A 73 -1.47 -18.46 -1.29
C PHE A 73 -2.75 -17.91 -0.66
N ARG A 74 -3.44 -18.75 0.10
CA ARG A 74 -4.66 -18.37 0.84
C ARG A 74 -4.37 -17.74 2.21
N ASN A 75 -3.22 -18.08 2.79
CA ASN A 75 -2.80 -17.62 4.10
C ASN A 75 -1.51 -16.81 3.95
N PHE A 76 -1.46 -15.67 4.62
CA PHE A 76 -0.29 -14.80 4.66
C PHE A 76 0.03 -14.49 6.12
N GLU A 77 1.25 -14.81 6.56
CA GLU A 77 1.70 -14.47 7.90
C GLU A 77 2.34 -13.09 7.88
N ILE A 78 1.79 -12.16 8.68
CA ILE A 78 2.28 -10.78 8.75
C ILE A 78 3.45 -10.75 9.73
N GLN A 79 4.65 -10.50 9.22
CA GLN A 79 5.88 -10.41 10.00
C GLN A 79 6.22 -8.96 10.36
N GLY A 80 5.79 -7.99 9.54
CA GLY A 80 6.03 -6.58 9.82
C GLY A 80 5.03 -5.63 9.16
N PRO A 81 5.22 -4.32 9.35
CA PRO A 81 4.31 -3.33 8.80
C PRO A 81 4.34 -3.28 7.27
N ALA A 82 5.50 -3.52 6.64
CA ALA A 82 5.63 -3.48 5.17
C ALA A 82 4.77 -4.56 4.49
N ASP A 83 4.59 -5.72 5.14
CA ASP A 83 3.69 -6.77 4.66
C ASP A 83 2.24 -6.30 4.50
N ARG A 84 1.77 -5.41 5.38
CA ARG A 84 0.40 -4.88 5.29
C ARG A 84 0.22 -4.05 4.02
N LEU A 85 1.24 -3.28 3.66
CA LEU A 85 1.25 -2.53 2.40
C LEU A 85 1.40 -3.46 1.20
N LEU A 86 2.22 -4.51 1.30
CA LEU A 86 2.36 -5.54 0.27
C LEU A 86 1.02 -6.24 -0.01
N ILE A 87 0.31 -6.70 1.02
CA ILE A 87 -1.01 -7.34 0.89
C ILE A 87 -2.00 -6.37 0.26
N TYR A 88 -2.03 -5.10 0.72
CA TYR A 88 -2.89 -4.08 0.14
C TYR A 88 -2.61 -3.88 -1.35
N GLY A 89 -1.34 -3.78 -1.73
CA GLY A 89 -0.92 -3.67 -3.12
C GLY A 89 -1.36 -4.87 -3.97
N ILE A 90 -1.22 -6.09 -3.46
CA ILE A 90 -1.64 -7.32 -4.16
C ILE A 90 -3.16 -7.35 -4.38
N LEU A 91 -3.95 -6.94 -3.38
CA LEU A 91 -5.40 -6.85 -3.51
C LEU A 91 -5.79 -5.79 -4.54
N PHE A 92 -5.12 -4.63 -4.52
CA PHE A 92 -5.36 -3.56 -5.50
C PHE A 92 -5.03 -4.00 -6.93
N VAL A 93 -3.88 -4.67 -7.14
CA VAL A 93 -3.52 -5.20 -8.47
C VAL A 93 -4.55 -6.23 -8.94
N SER A 94 -5.05 -7.09 -8.05
CA SER A 94 -6.13 -8.04 -8.37
C SER A 94 -7.40 -7.35 -8.85
N GLU A 95 -7.82 -6.28 -8.16
CA GLU A 95 -9.01 -5.52 -8.52
C GLU A 95 -8.86 -4.83 -9.89
N VAL A 96 -7.72 -4.17 -10.11
CA VAL A 96 -7.43 -3.48 -11.36
C VAL A 96 -7.38 -4.46 -12.53
N LEU A 97 -6.72 -5.62 -12.37
CA LEU A 97 -6.70 -6.67 -13.39
C LEU A 97 -8.09 -7.26 -13.66
N GLY A 98 -8.98 -7.30 -12.67
CA GLY A 98 -10.38 -7.69 -12.85
C GLY A 98 -11.20 -6.73 -13.72
N LYS A 99 -10.81 -5.44 -13.77
CA LYS A 99 -11.47 -4.40 -14.57
C LYS A 99 -10.88 -4.26 -15.98
N ILE A 100 -9.59 -4.55 -16.16
CA ILE A 100 -8.94 -4.53 -17.47
C ILE A 100 -9.39 -5.74 -18.30
N ARG A 101 -9.98 -5.49 -19.48
CA ARG A 101 -10.41 -6.55 -20.40
C ARG A 101 -9.30 -6.90 -21.40
N PRO A 102 -9.23 -8.15 -21.90
CA PRO A 102 -8.20 -8.57 -22.87
C PRO A 102 -8.12 -7.75 -24.16
N HIS A 103 -9.21 -7.08 -24.55
CA HIS A 103 -9.28 -6.25 -25.75
C HIS A 103 -8.93 -4.77 -25.51
N HIS A 104 -8.72 -4.35 -24.26
CA HIS A 104 -8.35 -2.96 -23.96
C HIS A 104 -6.94 -2.65 -24.50
N GLY A 105 -6.82 -1.53 -25.22
CA GLY A 105 -5.52 -0.96 -25.52
C GLY A 105 -4.89 -0.31 -24.29
N VAL A 106 -3.61 0.08 -24.38
CA VAL A 106 -2.87 0.71 -23.26
C VAL A 106 -3.61 1.92 -22.68
N ARG A 107 -4.22 2.76 -23.53
CA ARG A 107 -4.97 3.95 -23.10
C ARG A 107 -6.24 3.61 -22.32
N ASP A 108 -6.98 2.60 -22.77
CA ASP A 108 -8.21 2.18 -22.11
C ASP A 108 -7.89 1.51 -20.77
N ALA A 109 -6.84 0.69 -20.73
CA ALA A 109 -6.34 0.09 -19.50
C ALA A 109 -5.88 1.17 -18.50
N GLN A 110 -5.13 2.18 -18.95
CA GLN A 110 -4.73 3.32 -18.10
C GLN A 110 -5.93 4.05 -17.51
N LYS A 111 -7.01 4.21 -18.27
CA LYS A 111 -8.24 4.85 -17.80
C LYS A 111 -8.93 4.02 -16.71
N GLU A 112 -9.04 2.70 -16.89
CA GLU A 112 -9.62 1.82 -15.86
C GLU A 112 -8.80 1.80 -14.57
N VAL A 113 -7.46 1.79 -14.69
CA VAL A 113 -6.54 1.90 -13.55
C VAL A 113 -6.77 3.21 -12.80
N LEU A 114 -6.82 4.33 -13.53
CA LEU A 114 -7.01 5.66 -12.94
C LEU A 114 -8.39 5.78 -12.26
N ASN A 115 -9.45 5.29 -12.91
CA ASN A 115 -10.79 5.28 -12.33
C ASN A 115 -10.85 4.49 -11.03
N THR A 116 -10.16 3.35 -10.99
CA THR A 116 -10.07 2.51 -9.78
C THR A 116 -9.26 3.18 -8.68
N ALA A 117 -8.14 3.81 -9.02
CA ALA A 117 -7.30 4.53 -8.07
C ALA A 117 -7.98 5.77 -7.46
N LEU A 118 -8.94 6.37 -8.18
CA LEU A 118 -9.70 7.54 -7.73
C LEU A 118 -11.05 7.19 -7.08
N ASP A 119 -11.39 5.90 -7.00
CA ASP A 119 -12.64 5.48 -6.37
C ASP A 119 -12.56 5.74 -4.86
N LEU A 120 -13.49 6.57 -4.37
CA LEU A 120 -13.59 6.97 -2.97
C LEU A 120 -14.34 5.93 -2.13
N ASN A 121 -14.98 4.93 -2.76
CA ASN A 121 -15.67 3.82 -2.09
C ASN A 121 -14.72 2.64 -1.79
N PHE A 122 -13.45 2.93 -1.53
CA PHE A 122 -12.51 1.95 -1.02
C PHE A 122 -12.72 1.79 0.49
N ALA A 123 -12.99 0.57 0.94
CA ALA A 123 -13.14 0.29 2.35
C ALA A 123 -11.82 0.52 3.08
N ILE A 124 -11.79 1.35 4.12
CA ILE A 124 -10.58 1.60 4.91
C ILE A 124 -10.50 0.68 6.13
N PRO A 125 -9.32 0.48 6.74
CA PRO A 125 -9.23 -0.13 8.07
C PRO A 125 -10.27 0.46 9.04
N GLY A 126 -11.20 -0.36 9.50
CA GLY A 126 -12.34 0.04 10.35
C GLY A 126 -13.71 -0.02 9.66
N ASP A 127 -13.80 -0.05 8.33
CA ASP A 127 -15.07 -0.17 7.60
C ASP A 127 -15.54 -1.62 7.53
N PRO A 128 -16.85 -1.91 7.64
CA PRO A 128 -17.38 -3.28 7.56
C PRO A 128 -16.97 -4.05 6.29
N GLY A 129 -16.72 -3.34 5.20
CA GLY A 129 -16.32 -3.90 3.91
C GLY A 129 -14.81 -4.14 3.77
N PHE A 130 -13.97 -3.76 4.74
CA PHE A 130 -12.52 -3.86 4.59
C PHE A 130 -12.03 -5.30 4.85
N PRO A 131 -11.45 -5.97 3.84
CA PRO A 131 -11.10 -7.39 3.93
C PRO A 131 -10.01 -7.69 4.97
N LEU A 132 -9.30 -6.66 5.49
CA LEU A 132 -8.18 -6.81 6.41
C LEU A 132 -8.44 -6.18 7.80
N ASN A 133 -9.70 -6.05 8.22
CA ASN A 133 -10.04 -5.48 9.54
C ASN A 133 -9.43 -6.24 10.74
N GLN A 134 -9.18 -7.54 10.62
CA GLN A 134 -8.55 -8.31 11.70
C GLN A 134 -7.06 -7.99 11.89
N VAL A 135 -6.41 -7.38 10.88
CA VAL A 135 -4.96 -7.12 10.89
C VAL A 135 -4.61 -5.64 10.79
N SER A 136 -5.61 -4.78 10.60
CA SER A 136 -5.45 -3.33 10.47
C SER A 136 -6.36 -2.61 11.47
N HIS A 137 -5.78 -1.83 12.38
CA HIS A 137 -6.56 -0.95 13.24
C HIS A 137 -6.98 0.29 12.47
N GLY A 138 -8.23 0.72 12.68
CA GLY A 138 -8.73 1.98 12.14
C GLY A 138 -7.96 3.18 12.65
N LEU A 139 -8.04 4.27 11.90
CA LEU A 139 -7.42 5.54 12.28
C LEU A 139 -7.96 6.00 13.63
N GLN A 140 -7.16 5.89 14.68
CA GLN A 140 -7.51 6.50 15.97
C GLN A 140 -7.32 8.01 15.85
N TYR A 141 -8.42 8.72 15.63
CA TYR A 141 -8.45 10.15 15.89
C TYR A 141 -8.24 10.34 17.39
N LYS A 142 -7.06 10.83 17.77
CA LYS A 142 -6.82 11.29 19.13
C LYS A 142 -7.72 12.50 19.36
N SER A 143 -8.91 12.27 19.90
CA SER A 143 -9.73 13.32 20.47
C SER A 143 -8.87 14.01 21.53
N ARG A 144 -8.37 15.21 21.22
CA ARG A 144 -7.84 16.10 22.26
C ARG A 144 -8.98 16.26 23.24
N GLY A 145 -8.79 15.73 24.45
CA GLY A 145 -9.75 15.86 25.53
C GLY A 145 -10.15 17.32 25.67
N LEU A 146 -11.38 17.63 25.28
CA LEU A 146 -12.08 18.78 25.81
C LEU A 146 -12.31 18.41 27.27
N GLY A 147 -11.46 18.93 28.16
CA GLY A 147 -11.59 18.69 29.58
C GLY A 147 -13.00 19.07 30.02
N ASP A 148 -13.69 18.11 30.65
CA ASP A 148 -14.89 18.36 31.43
C ASP A 148 -14.57 19.38 32.51
N VAL A 149 -14.82 20.66 32.22
CA VAL A 149 -14.85 21.71 33.24
C VAL A 149 -16.27 21.77 33.78
N ASN A 150 -16.67 20.75 34.54
CA ASN A 150 -17.86 20.81 35.38
C ASN A 150 -17.77 19.80 36.53
N GLY A 151 -17.40 20.27 37.72
CA GLY A 151 -17.53 19.46 38.93
C GLY A 151 -16.80 19.91 40.19
N ARG A 152 -17.32 20.97 40.85
CA ARG A 152 -17.46 21.16 42.32
C ARG A 152 -16.23 21.08 43.25
N GLY A 153 -16.13 22.07 44.14
CA GLY A 153 -15.57 21.86 45.48
C GLY A 153 -15.12 23.11 46.23
N LEU A 154 -16.03 23.67 47.05
CA LEU A 154 -15.86 24.63 48.14
C LEU A 154 -15.44 26.07 47.81
#